data_AF-A0A939SQX1-F1
#
_entry.id   AF-A0A939SQX1-F1
#
_cell.length_a   1.000
_cell.length_b   1.000
_cell.length_c   1.000
_cell.angle_alpha   90.00
_cell.angle_beta   90.00
_cell.angle_gamma   90.00
#
_symmetry.space_group_name_H-M   'P 1'
#
loop_
_entity.id
_entity.type
_entity.pdbx_description
1 polymer ?
#
loop_
_entity_poly.entity_id
_entity_poly.type
_entity_poly.pdbx_seq_one_letter_code
_entity_poly.pdbx_strand_id
1 'polypeptide(L)'
;MGNHEIDFATADMVGMFELDPVAYNTCLKTDSVKLTLDKDKAESRALGVSGTPTTVIVDNKTGEKRVIEGAVPMDMFVNTIEVMMKNHNKTNSF
;
A
#
# COMPACT_ATOMS: atom_id res chain seq x y z
N MET A 1 -12.08 30.52 -4.23
CA MET A 1 -12.59 29.17 -3.93
C MET A 1 -11.65 28.60 -2.90
N GLY A 2 -12.17 28.39 -1.68
CA GLY A 2 -11.38 28.27 -0.47
C GLY A 2 -10.48 27.04 -0.45
N ASN A 3 -9.28 27.25 0.07
CA ASN A 3 -8.36 26.28 0.62
C ASN A 3 -9.04 25.51 1.76
N HIS A 4 -9.85 24.51 1.42
CA HIS A 4 -10.36 23.53 2.38
C HIS A 4 -9.23 22.54 2.66
N GLU A 5 -8.51 22.76 3.75
CA GLU A 5 -7.56 21.78 4.28
C GLU A 5 -8.37 20.57 4.75
N ILE A 6 -8.13 19.40 4.16
CA ILE A 6 -8.86 18.18 4.52
C ILE A 6 -8.58 17.87 5.99
N ASP A 7 -9.61 17.94 6.83
CA ASP A 7 -9.53 17.47 8.20
C ASP A 7 -9.54 15.94 8.20
N PHE A 8 -8.33 15.37 8.13
CA PHE A 8 -8.12 13.94 8.31
C PHE A 8 -8.45 13.46 9.73
N ALA A 9 -8.62 14.36 10.70
CA ALA A 9 -8.90 13.98 12.07
C ALA A 9 -10.35 13.54 12.26
N THR A 10 -11.36 14.13 11.59
CA THR A 10 -12.71 13.56 11.66
C THR A 10 -13.69 13.95 10.56
N ALA A 11 -13.93 15.24 10.32
CA ALA A 11 -15.21 15.65 9.72
C ALA A 11 -15.29 15.37 8.22
N ASP A 12 -14.22 15.68 7.50
CA ASP A 12 -14.19 15.56 6.05
C ASP A 12 -14.14 14.09 5.61
N MET A 13 -13.37 13.26 6.31
CA MET A 13 -13.23 11.83 6.00
C MET A 13 -14.52 11.05 6.29
N VAL A 14 -15.16 11.33 7.43
CA VAL A 14 -16.43 10.72 7.80
C VAL A 14 -17.53 11.09 6.80
N GLY A 15 -17.59 12.36 6.38
CA GLY A 15 -18.56 12.82 5.39
C GLY A 15 -18.30 12.29 3.98
N MET A 16 -17.04 12.32 3.53
CA MET A 16 -16.66 11.90 2.17
C MET A 16 -16.88 10.39 1.93
N PHE A 17 -16.69 9.57 2.96
CA PHE A 17 -16.83 8.11 2.85
C PHE A 17 -18.05 7.56 3.58
N GLU A 18 -18.97 8.42 4.04
CA GLU A 18 -20.21 8.04 4.74
C GLU A 18 -19.98 7.09 5.93
N LEU A 19 -18.94 7.35 6.72
CA LEU A 19 -18.54 6.49 7.83
C LEU A 19 -19.41 6.74 9.08
N ASP A 20 -19.49 5.74 9.97
CA ASP A 20 -20.01 5.99 11.32
C ASP A 20 -19.01 6.83 12.13
N PRO A 21 -19.41 8.03 12.62
CA PRO A 21 -18.47 8.94 13.28
C PRO A 21 -17.89 8.37 14.58
N VAL A 22 -18.66 7.59 15.32
CA VAL A 22 -18.25 7.03 16.62
C VAL A 22 -17.25 5.89 16.42
N ALA A 23 -17.53 4.98 15.48
CA ALA A 23 -16.68 3.87 15.13
C ALA A 23 -15.36 4.36 14.52
N TYR A 24 -15.39 5.37 13.64
CA TYR A 24 -14.19 5.96 13.06
C TYR A 24 -13.27 6.56 14.13
N ASN A 25 -13.84 7.40 15.02
CA ASN A 25 -13.10 7.99 16.14
C ASN A 25 -12.53 6.96 17.11
N THR A 26 -13.28 5.89 17.36
CA THR A 26 -12.82 4.78 18.20
C THR A 26 -11.64 4.07 17.53
N CYS A 27 -11.75 3.77 16.25
CA CYS A 27 -10.69 3.15 15.44
C CYS A 27 -9.39 3.95 15.49
N LEU A 28 -9.45 5.28 15.26
CA LEU A 28 -8.26 6.15 15.29
C LEU A 28 -7.51 6.14 16.63
N LYS A 29 -8.21 5.85 17.74
CA LYS A 29 -7.66 5.85 19.09
C LYS A 29 -7.33 4.44 19.61
N THR A 30 -7.56 3.41 18.80
CA THR A 30 -7.37 2.02 19.22
C THR A 30 -5.88 1.64 19.10
N ASP A 31 -5.28 1.17 20.19
CA ASP A 31 -3.88 0.76 20.22
C ASP A 31 -3.53 -0.32 19.19
N SER A 32 -4.47 -1.22 18.87
CA SER A 32 -4.27 -2.25 17.84
C SER A 32 -4.05 -1.65 16.45
N VAL A 33 -4.68 -0.51 16.13
CA VAL A 33 -4.45 0.20 14.85
C VAL A 33 -3.05 0.77 14.83
N LYS A 34 -2.59 1.36 15.93
CA LYS A 34 -1.20 1.83 16.06
C LYS A 34 -0.19 0.69 15.90
N LEU A 35 -0.44 -0.47 16.51
CA LEU A 35 0.40 -1.65 16.37
C LEU A 35 0.47 -2.15 14.92
N THR A 36 -0.66 -2.15 14.20
CA THR A 36 -0.69 -2.48 12.77
C THR A 36 0.15 -1.49 11.96
N LEU A 37 0.00 -0.19 12.18
CA LEU A 37 0.81 0.83 11.48
C LEU A 37 2.32 0.68 11.74
N ASP A 38 2.71 0.39 12.99
CA ASP A 38 4.12 0.21 13.35
C ASP A 38 4.69 -1.09 12.73
N LYS A 39 3.89 -2.16 12.65
CA LYS A 39 4.23 -3.39 11.93
C LYS A 39 4.41 -3.15 10.43
N ASP A 40 3.46 -2.49 9.77
CA ASP A 40 3.52 -2.23 8.32
C ASP A 40 4.73 -1.34 7.96
N LYS A 41 5.07 -0.37 8.82
CA LYS A 41 6.30 0.43 8.68
C LYS A 41 7.57 -0.41 8.81
N ALA A 42 7.60 -1.38 9.72
CA ALA A 42 8.75 -2.27 9.87
C ALA A 42 8.89 -3.20 8.65
N GLU A 43 7.79 -3.76 8.17
CA GLU A 43 7.76 -4.63 6.99
C GLU A 43 8.22 -3.89 5.73
N SER A 44 7.74 -2.67 5.50
CA SER A 44 8.17 -1.84 4.36
C SER A 44 9.67 -1.52 4.42
N ARG A 45 10.22 -1.15 5.58
CA ARG A 45 11.66 -0.95 5.75
C ARG A 45 12.47 -2.21 5.47
N ALA A 46 11.98 -3.37 5.90
CA ALA A 46 12.63 -4.66 5.64
C ALA A 46 12.66 -5.02 4.14
N LEU A 47 11.72 -4.48 3.35
CA LEU A 47 11.70 -4.58 1.89
C LEU A 47 12.59 -3.54 1.19
N GLY A 48 13.31 -2.71 1.94
CA GLY A 48 14.19 -1.67 1.41
C GLY A 48 13.47 -0.37 1.02
N VAL A 49 12.18 -0.22 1.34
CA VAL A 49 11.41 0.98 1.00
C VAL A 49 12.00 2.19 1.72
N SER A 50 12.44 3.18 0.93
CA SER A 50 13.10 4.39 1.42
C SER A 50 12.25 5.66 1.28
N GLY A 51 11.20 5.62 0.45
CA GLY A 51 10.34 6.77 0.17
C GLY A 51 8.96 6.38 -0.34
N THR A 52 8.12 7.39 -0.59
CA THR A 52 6.73 7.24 -1.05
C THR A 52 6.48 8.05 -2.33
N PRO A 53 5.64 7.57 -3.27
CA PRO A 53 5.02 6.24 -3.27
C PRO A 53 6.06 5.17 -3.58
N THR A 54 5.86 3.98 -3.04
CA THR A 54 6.62 2.78 -3.41
C THR A 54 5.61 1.64 -3.53
N THR A 55 5.76 0.82 -4.57
CA THR A 55 4.90 -0.32 -4.85
C THR A 55 5.72 -1.60 -4.79
N VAL A 56 5.19 -2.63 -4.13
CA VAL A 56 5.78 -3.96 -4.10
C VAL A 56 4.88 -4.91 -4.89
N ILE A 57 5.37 -5.39 -6.02
CA ILE A 57 4.69 -6.41 -6.83
C ILE A 57 5.10 -7.77 -6.27
N VAL A 58 4.10 -8.58 -5.92
CA VAL A 58 4.29 -9.91 -5.33
C VAL A 58 3.67 -10.95 -6.25
N ASP A 59 4.48 -11.93 -6.69
CA ASP A 59 3.96 -13.17 -7.26
C ASP A 59 3.55 -14.09 -6.10
N ASN A 60 2.24 -14.25 -5.91
CA ASN A 60 1.70 -15.07 -4.81
C ASN A 60 1.95 -16.57 -4.97
N LYS A 61 2.34 -17.06 -6.15
CA LYS A 61 2.66 -18.48 -6.36
C LYS A 61 4.13 -18.79 -6.06
N THR A 62 5.05 -17.94 -6.51
CA THR A 62 6.50 -18.16 -6.30
C THR A 62 7.03 -17.48 -5.04
N GLY A 63 6.32 -16.47 -4.53
CA GLY A 63 6.81 -15.58 -3.47
C GLY A 63 7.83 -14.55 -3.97
N GLU A 64 8.12 -14.47 -5.28
CA GLU A 64 9.00 -13.45 -5.85
C GLU A 64 8.41 -12.05 -5.60
N LYS A 65 9.27 -11.12 -5.16
CA LYS A 65 8.90 -9.72 -4.93
C LYS A 65 9.76 -8.80 -5.79
N ARG A 66 9.14 -7.77 -6.36
CA ARG A 66 9.81 -6.66 -7.05
C ARG A 66 9.33 -5.34 -6.47
N VAL A 67 10.27 -4.42 -6.22
CA VAL A 67 9.99 -3.10 -5.67
C VAL A 67 10.12 -2.06 -6.79
N ILE A 68 9.13 -1.18 -6.89
CA ILE A 68 9.11 -0.03 -7.78
C ILE A 68 9.02 1.21 -6.89
N GLU A 69 10.10 1.99 -6.83
CA GLU A 69 10.15 3.22 -6.04
C GLU A 69 9.74 4.44 -6.89
N GLY A 70 8.94 5.32 -6.29
CA GLY A 70 8.52 6.59 -6.87
C GLY A 70 7.22 6.50 -7.68
N ALA A 71 6.73 7.68 -8.07
CA ALA A 71 5.64 7.80 -9.02
C ALA A 71 6.19 7.61 -10.43
N VAL A 72 5.99 6.41 -10.98
CA VAL A 72 6.45 6.02 -12.32
C VAL A 72 5.26 5.83 -13.26
N PRO A 73 5.47 5.79 -14.60
CA PRO A 73 4.37 5.57 -15.53
C PRO A 73 3.85 4.13 -15.47
N MET A 74 2.60 3.93 -15.95
CA MET A 74 1.87 2.66 -15.82
C MET A 74 2.55 1.48 -16.53
N ASP A 75 3.27 1.76 -17.63
CA ASP A 75 3.99 0.77 -18.43
C ASP A 75 5.07 0.04 -17.62
N MET A 76 5.72 0.71 -16.67
CA MET A 76 6.72 0.10 -15.79
C MET A 76 6.11 -1.02 -14.96
N PHE A 77 4.93 -0.80 -14.38
CA PHE A 77 4.22 -1.82 -13.61
C PHE A 77 3.82 -3.02 -14.48
N VAL A 78 3.24 -2.75 -15.66
CA VAL A 78 2.81 -3.79 -16.61
C VAL A 78 4.00 -4.66 -17.03
N ASN A 79 5.10 -4.04 -17.44
CA ASN A 79 6.29 -4.76 -17.88
C ASN A 79 6.90 -5.60 -16.73
N THR A 80 6.95 -5.08 -15.50
CA THR A 80 7.43 -5.86 -14.35
C THR A 80 6.56 -7.09 -14.10
N ILE A 81 5.22 -6.94 -14.13
CA ILE A 81 4.28 -8.06 -13.95
C ILE A 81 4.47 -9.11 -15.06
N GLU A 82 4.56 -8.69 -16.32
CA GLU A 82 4.75 -9.61 -17.45
C GLU A 82 6.05 -10.40 -17.37
N VAL A 83 7.15 -9.75 -16.95
CA VAL A 83 8.44 -10.42 -16.75
C VAL A 83 8.34 -11.45 -15.62
N MET A 84 7.74 -11.08 -14.49
CA MET A 84 7.53 -12.00 -13.36
C MET A 84 6.68 -13.21 -13.78
N MET A 85 5.59 -12.98 -14.51
CA MET A 85 4.73 -14.05 -15.03
C MET A 85 5.44 -15.00 -16.00
N LYS A 86 6.32 -14.49 -16.87
CA LYS A 86 7.11 -15.33 -17.80
C LYS A 86 8.07 -16.23 -17.03
N ASN A 87 8.68 -15.74 -15.96
CA ASN A 87 9.59 -16.53 -15.13
C ASN A 87 8.85 -17.57 -14.30
N HIS A 88 7.69 -17.20 -13.74
CA HIS A 88 6.76 -18.09 -13.05
C HIS A 88 6.40 -19.37 -13.84
N ASN A 89 6.22 -19.26 -15.16
CA ASN A 89 5.90 -20.40 -16.02
C ASN A 89 7.13 -21.28 -16.36
N LYS A 90 8.35 -20.76 -16.20
CA LYS A 90 9.59 -21.52 -16.48
C LYS A 90 10.04 -22.36 -15.30
N THR A 91 9.77 -21.93 -14.06
CA THR A 91 10.09 -22.69 -12.84
C THR A 91 9.25 -23.94 -12.64
N ASN A 92 8.22 -24.15 -13.48
CA ASN A 92 7.34 -25.33 -13.48
C ASN A 92 7.68 -26.37 -14.56
N SER A 93 8.75 -26.18 -15.34
CA SER A 93 9.17 -27.16 -16.36
C SER A 93 10.30 -28.03 -15.80
N PHE A 94 9.95 -29.24 -15.36
CA PHE A 94 10.87 -30.36 -15.16
C PHE A 94 10.70 -31.35 -16.30
#